data_AF-A0A0U4NL34-F1
#
_entry.id   AF-A0A0U4NL34-F1
#
_cell.length_a   1.000
_cell.length_b   1.000
_cell.length_c   1.000
_cell.angle_alpha   90.00
_cell.angle_beta   90.00
_cell.angle_gamma   90.00
#
_symmetry.space_group_name_H-M   'P 1'
#
loop_
_entity.id
_entity.type
_entity.pdbx_description
1 polymer ?
#
loop_
_entity_poly.entity_id
_entity_poly.type
_entity_poly.pdbx_seq_one_letter_code
_entity_poly.pdbx_strand_id
1 'polypeptide(L)'
;MTRPGLCSPILGFLLLQQMMVLLLSALLMLMLSSAFVVQWQAFQQQSQMTFLHQTAVQSHTLLQRELSQSGFWAGLGLAQIKPPSPATTVQGDCHSTGVDSGSFPLAGQIWLTLYAGTVGAVNTPACLTNAVKQSDFIQVKHLAGDPLRLADLRTNRSYLQQSGLSGRFIRSGDAGLNAQFWYWPYRHELYYVAKQTLAGQSVPVLMRKRLVRNQQGNLTMDTAAVLDGVEMIAVEIGLDLDADGQAEQFIPASQVAGANWGQRQTIRQIRYFVLLRALQAETGYRNHLVYQLGQRQFQARGDPYRRLLISSSVKVAPAE
;
A
#
# COMPACT_ATOMS: atom_id res chain seq x y z
N MET A 1 -17.99 69.82 -64.21
CA MET A 1 -17.01 69.14 -63.34
C MET A 1 -17.46 67.71 -63.12
N THR A 2 -16.66 66.77 -63.62
CA THR A 2 -16.87 65.32 -63.65
C THR A 2 -16.90 64.71 -62.24
N ARG A 3 -17.99 64.02 -61.88
CA ARG A 3 -18.02 63.10 -60.73
C ARG A 3 -17.64 61.69 -61.19
N PRO A 4 -16.87 60.92 -60.40
CA PRO A 4 -16.27 59.67 -60.82
C PRO A 4 -17.32 58.55 -60.90
N GLY A 5 -17.18 57.69 -61.91
CA GLY A 5 -17.97 56.47 -62.05
C GLY A 5 -17.75 55.54 -60.86
N LEU A 6 -18.84 55.24 -60.14
CA LEU A 6 -18.89 54.13 -59.21
C LEU A 6 -18.88 52.84 -60.02
N CYS A 7 -17.74 52.17 -60.00
CA CYS A 7 -17.56 50.81 -60.48
C CYS A 7 -18.45 49.88 -59.65
N SER A 8 -19.40 49.19 -60.29
CA SER A 8 -20.21 48.16 -59.65
C SER A 8 -19.33 46.95 -59.29
N PRO A 9 -19.32 46.45 -58.05
CA PRO A 9 -18.58 45.24 -57.71
C PRO A 9 -19.22 44.05 -58.41
N ILE A 10 -18.37 43.23 -59.04
CA ILE A 10 -18.73 42.06 -59.82
C ILE A 10 -19.38 41.01 -58.90
N LEU A 11 -20.72 40.88 -58.91
CA LEU A 11 -21.46 39.91 -58.08
C LEU A 11 -21.03 38.45 -58.30
N GLY A 12 -20.46 38.10 -59.46
CA GLY A 12 -19.96 36.76 -59.76
C GLY A 12 -18.65 36.38 -59.04
N PHE A 13 -17.83 37.35 -58.62
CA PHE A 13 -16.60 37.09 -57.87
C PHE A 13 -16.87 36.83 -56.38
N LEU A 14 -18.00 37.32 -55.83
CA LEU A 14 -18.33 37.17 -54.41
C LEU A 14 -18.60 35.72 -53.99
N LEU A 15 -19.30 34.93 -54.82
CA LEU A 15 -19.63 33.54 -54.48
C LEU A 15 -18.40 32.64 -54.45
N LEU A 16 -17.54 32.73 -55.47
CA LEU A 16 -16.32 31.93 -55.54
C LEU A 16 -15.35 32.30 -54.42
N GLN A 17 -15.23 33.59 -54.11
CA GLN A 17 -14.42 34.06 -52.98
C GLN A 17 -14.95 33.54 -51.64
N GLN A 18 -16.27 33.55 -51.42
CA GLN A 18 -16.87 33.01 -50.19
C GLN A 18 -16.68 31.50 -50.07
N MET A 19 -16.80 30.74 -51.17
CA MET A 19 -16.52 29.30 -51.17
C MET A 19 -15.05 29.01 -50.83
N MET A 20 -14.12 29.80 -51.37
CA MET A 20 -12.68 29.66 -51.07
C MET A 20 -12.37 30.00 -49.61
N VAL A 21 -12.97 31.06 -49.06
CA VAL A 21 -12.81 31.44 -47.65
C VAL A 21 -13.37 30.36 -46.72
N LEU A 22 -14.56 29.83 -47.01
CA LEU A 22 -15.16 28.75 -46.22
C LEU A 22 -14.30 27.47 -46.27
N LEU A 23 -13.79 27.11 -47.45
CA LEU A 23 -12.91 25.96 -47.61
C LEU A 23 -11.60 26.10 -46.81
N LEU A 24 -10.95 27.26 -46.89
CA LEU A 24 -9.73 27.55 -46.12
C LEU A 24 -10.01 27.58 -44.61
N SER A 25 -11.13 28.15 -44.20
CA SER A 25 -11.54 28.21 -42.78
C SER A 25 -11.83 26.81 -42.24
N ALA A 26 -12.53 25.97 -43.01
CA ALA A 26 -12.79 24.58 -42.65
C ALA A 26 -11.50 23.77 -42.54
N LEU A 27 -10.56 23.95 -43.47
CA LEU A 27 -9.26 23.29 -43.43
C LEU A 27 -8.46 23.69 -42.18
N LEU A 28 -8.43 24.98 -41.84
CA LEU A 28 -7.75 25.47 -40.64
C LEU A 28 -8.41 24.92 -39.36
N MET A 29 -9.74 24.88 -39.30
CA MET A 29 -10.48 24.30 -38.17
C MET A 29 -10.21 22.79 -38.00
N LEU A 30 -10.08 22.05 -39.09
CA LEU A 30 -9.70 20.62 -39.06
C LEU A 30 -8.27 20.43 -38.52
N MET A 31 -7.33 21.27 -38.95
CA MET A 31 -5.95 21.24 -38.43
C MET A 31 -5.90 21.59 -36.94
N LEU A 32 -6.64 22.62 -36.50
CA LEU A 32 -6.69 23.03 -35.09
C LEU A 32 -7.34 21.95 -34.21
N SER A 33 -8.44 21.34 -34.66
CA SER A 33 -9.13 20.30 -33.89
C SER A 33 -8.28 19.04 -33.75
N SER A 34 -7.61 18.60 -34.82
CA SER A 34 -6.68 17.46 -34.74
C SER A 34 -5.48 17.73 -33.82
N ALA A 35 -4.87 18.91 -33.90
CA ALA A 35 -3.80 19.31 -32.99
C ALA A 35 -4.27 19.32 -31.52
N PHE A 36 -5.48 19.81 -31.25
CA PHE A 36 -6.06 19.81 -29.91
C PHE A 36 -6.29 18.39 -29.37
N VAL A 37 -6.79 17.46 -30.20
CA VAL A 37 -6.98 16.05 -29.80
C VAL A 37 -5.64 15.41 -29.43
N VAL A 38 -4.59 15.62 -30.23
CA VAL A 38 -3.24 15.10 -29.94
C VAL A 38 -2.70 15.69 -28.64
N GLN A 39 -2.85 17.00 -28.44
CA GLN A 39 -2.41 17.66 -27.21
C GLN A 39 -3.16 17.13 -25.98
N TRP A 40 -4.47 16.88 -26.10
CA TRP A 40 -5.27 16.31 -25.03
C TRP A 40 -4.85 14.88 -24.69
N GLN A 41 -4.59 14.05 -25.69
CA GLN A 41 -4.07 12.69 -25.49
C GLN A 41 -2.72 12.70 -24.79
N ALA A 42 -1.80 13.56 -25.24
CA ALA A 42 -0.48 13.73 -24.61
C ALA A 42 -0.62 14.20 -23.14
N PHE A 43 -1.54 15.13 -22.86
CA PHE A 43 -1.82 15.57 -21.50
C PHE A 43 -2.33 14.43 -20.60
N GLN A 44 -3.26 13.62 -21.09
CA GLN A 44 -3.78 12.47 -20.34
C GLN A 44 -2.68 11.43 -20.06
N GLN A 45 -1.86 11.12 -21.07
CA GLN A 45 -0.71 10.23 -20.90
C GLN A 45 0.27 10.76 -19.84
N GLN A 46 0.61 12.05 -19.90
CA GLN A 46 1.50 12.66 -18.93
C GLN A 46 0.92 12.66 -17.51
N SER A 47 -0.39 12.91 -17.37
CA SER A 47 -1.09 12.84 -16.10
C SER A 47 -1.05 11.43 -15.49
N GLN A 48 -1.31 10.39 -16.30
CA GLN A 48 -1.23 9.00 -15.84
C GLN A 48 0.19 8.60 -15.40
N MET A 49 1.22 9.01 -16.15
CA MET A 49 2.61 8.76 -15.77
C MET A 49 2.97 9.48 -14.47
N THR A 50 2.53 10.73 -14.30
CA THR A 50 2.73 11.49 -13.07
C THR A 50 2.07 10.80 -11.88
N PHE A 51 0.82 10.33 -12.03
CA PHE A 51 0.13 9.55 -11.01
C PHE A 51 0.93 8.30 -10.61
N LEU A 52 1.36 7.51 -11.59
CA LEU A 52 2.14 6.29 -11.32
C LEU A 52 3.44 6.59 -10.55
N HIS A 53 4.16 7.65 -10.91
CA HIS A 53 5.38 8.05 -10.19
C HIS A 53 5.10 8.56 -8.77
N GLN A 54 4.06 9.35 -8.57
CA GLN A 54 3.68 9.83 -7.23
C GLN A 54 3.30 8.66 -6.32
N THR A 55 2.45 7.76 -6.80
CA THR A 55 2.04 6.55 -6.06
C THR A 55 3.22 5.62 -5.82
N ALA A 56 4.19 5.53 -6.74
CA ALA A 56 5.42 4.79 -6.54
C ALA A 56 6.25 5.33 -5.36
N VAL A 57 6.49 6.64 -5.32
CA VAL A 57 7.23 7.26 -4.21
C VAL A 57 6.48 7.10 -2.89
N GLN A 58 5.16 7.27 -2.89
CA GLN A 58 4.34 7.13 -1.68
C GLN A 58 4.32 5.69 -1.16
N SER A 59 4.11 4.70 -2.03
CA SER A 59 4.11 3.28 -1.66
C SER A 59 5.48 2.82 -1.16
N HIS A 60 6.56 3.23 -1.84
CA HIS A 60 7.92 2.97 -1.40
C HIS A 60 8.19 3.56 -0.01
N THR A 61 7.90 4.85 0.19
CA THR A 61 8.14 5.55 1.46
C THR A 61 7.35 4.92 2.61
N LEU A 62 6.10 4.55 2.36
CA LEU A 62 5.24 3.85 3.32
C LEU A 62 5.85 2.51 3.72
N LEU A 63 6.09 1.62 2.77
CA LEU A 63 6.61 0.27 3.06
C LEU A 63 8.01 0.32 3.66
N GLN A 64 8.88 1.21 3.20
CA GLN A 64 10.21 1.41 3.76
C GLN A 64 10.13 1.79 5.24
N ARG A 65 9.25 2.73 5.60
CA ARG A 65 9.08 3.19 6.98
C ARG A 65 8.54 2.08 7.87
N GLU A 66 7.45 1.43 7.47
CA GLU A 66 6.82 0.41 8.33
C GLU A 66 7.72 -0.82 8.49
N LEU A 67 8.38 -1.28 7.42
CA LEU A 67 9.26 -2.45 7.48
C LEU A 67 10.55 -2.16 8.25
N SER A 68 11.16 -0.98 8.09
CA SER A 68 12.38 -0.63 8.85
C SER A 68 12.13 -0.50 10.36
N GLN A 69 10.90 -0.16 10.76
CA GLN A 69 10.51 -0.05 12.17
C GLN A 69 10.00 -1.36 12.78
N SER A 70 9.83 -2.43 11.99
CA SER A 70 9.23 -3.70 12.42
C SER A 70 9.92 -4.37 13.62
N GLY A 71 11.23 -4.14 13.81
CA GLY A 71 12.01 -4.68 14.92
C GLY A 71 12.02 -3.82 16.19
N PHE A 72 11.39 -2.64 16.21
CA PHE A 72 11.50 -1.74 17.35
C PHE A 72 10.55 -2.13 18.50
N TRP A 73 11.17 -2.59 19.60
CA TRP A 73 10.49 -3.02 20.83
C TRP A 73 11.06 -2.36 22.10
N ALA A 74 11.59 -1.14 21.98
CA ALA A 74 12.16 -0.38 23.11
C ALA A 74 13.28 -1.12 23.88
N GLY A 75 14.06 -1.93 23.17
CA GLY A 75 15.14 -2.74 23.73
C GLY A 75 14.66 -3.99 24.49
N LEU A 76 13.35 -4.28 24.46
CA LEU A 76 12.80 -5.50 25.03
C LEU A 76 12.87 -6.63 24.01
N GLY A 77 13.31 -7.80 24.47
CA GLY A 77 13.10 -9.01 23.72
C GLY A 77 11.65 -9.49 23.78
N LEU A 78 11.16 -10.22 22.80
CA LEU A 78 9.76 -10.67 22.75
C LEU A 78 9.40 -11.62 23.89
N ALA A 79 10.38 -12.36 24.43
CA ALA A 79 10.20 -13.17 25.63
C ALA A 79 9.96 -12.32 26.91
N GLN A 80 10.39 -11.05 26.91
CA GLN A 80 10.18 -10.10 27.99
C GLN A 80 8.81 -9.41 27.92
N ILE A 81 8.08 -9.58 26.81
CA ILE A 81 6.74 -9.05 26.61
C ILE A 81 5.73 -10.07 27.13
N LYS A 82 5.05 -9.71 28.22
CA LYS A 82 4.07 -10.59 28.84
C LYS A 82 2.76 -10.59 28.04
N PRO A 83 2.14 -11.76 27.81
CA PRO A 83 0.80 -11.83 27.24
C PRO A 83 -0.19 -11.09 28.14
N PRO A 84 -1.17 -10.36 27.57
CA PRO A 84 -2.22 -9.73 28.36
C PRO A 84 -2.95 -10.76 29.23
N SER A 85 -3.17 -10.43 30.50
CA SER A 85 -3.93 -11.25 31.45
C SER A 85 -5.00 -10.38 32.13
N PRO A 86 -6.31 -10.63 31.89
CA PRO A 86 -6.86 -11.65 31.00
C PRO A 86 -6.52 -11.42 29.52
N ALA A 87 -6.66 -12.47 28.71
CA ALA A 87 -6.45 -12.38 27.27
C ALA A 87 -7.32 -11.27 26.67
N THR A 88 -6.71 -10.43 25.84
CA THR A 88 -7.39 -9.28 25.25
C THR A 88 -8.02 -9.68 23.91
N THR A 89 -9.33 -9.49 23.78
CA THR A 89 -10.05 -9.77 22.54
C THR A 89 -10.00 -8.56 21.61
N VAL A 90 -9.84 -8.82 20.31
CA VAL A 90 -9.88 -7.81 19.25
C VAL A 90 -10.93 -8.20 18.23
N GLN A 91 -11.88 -7.30 17.99
CA GLN A 91 -12.93 -7.50 17.00
C GLN A 91 -12.33 -7.49 15.59
N GLY A 92 -12.57 -8.56 14.83
CA GLY A 92 -12.04 -8.69 13.46
C GLY A 92 -10.52 -8.84 13.40
N ASP A 93 -9.91 -9.44 14.44
CA ASP A 93 -8.45 -9.59 14.52
C ASP A 93 -7.86 -10.34 13.31
N CYS A 94 -6.67 -9.92 12.91
CA CYS A 94 -5.90 -10.51 11.83
C CYS A 94 -4.99 -11.63 12.32
N HIS A 95 -5.57 -12.64 12.97
CA HIS A 95 -4.84 -13.85 13.34
C HIS A 95 -4.77 -14.83 12.16
N SER A 96 -3.77 -15.71 12.19
CA SER A 96 -3.62 -16.82 11.25
C SER A 96 -3.49 -18.11 12.04
N THR A 97 -4.48 -19.01 11.89
CA THR A 97 -4.60 -20.22 12.69
C THR A 97 -3.32 -21.06 12.63
N GLY A 98 -2.71 -21.29 13.80
CA GLY A 98 -1.49 -22.09 13.94
C GLY A 98 -0.18 -21.38 13.57
N VAL A 99 -0.23 -20.13 13.09
CA VAL A 99 0.97 -19.37 12.67
C VAL A 99 1.13 -18.08 13.47
N ASP A 100 0.05 -17.35 13.72
CA ASP A 100 0.08 -16.07 14.44
C ASP A 100 -1.18 -15.86 15.27
N SER A 101 -1.00 -15.53 16.56
CA SER A 101 -2.07 -15.26 17.51
C SER A 101 -2.80 -13.92 17.29
N GLY A 102 -2.42 -13.13 16.28
CA GLY A 102 -3.05 -11.86 15.94
C GLY A 102 -2.48 -10.68 16.72
N SER A 103 -3.33 -9.75 17.12
CA SER A 103 -2.90 -8.45 17.67
C SER A 103 -2.04 -8.54 18.91
N PHE A 104 -2.24 -9.54 19.76
CA PHE A 104 -1.51 -9.69 21.02
C PHE A 104 -0.98 -11.12 21.18
N PRO A 105 0.11 -11.31 21.93
CA PRO A 105 0.58 -12.64 22.26
C PRO A 105 -0.43 -13.37 23.15
N LEU A 106 -0.68 -14.63 22.82
CA LEU A 106 -1.51 -15.55 23.62
C LEU A 106 -0.63 -16.66 24.18
N ALA A 107 -0.87 -17.03 25.43
CA ALA A 107 -0.11 -18.09 26.09
C ALA A 107 -0.23 -19.41 25.30
N GLY A 108 0.92 -20.03 24.98
CA GLY A 108 0.98 -21.29 24.23
C GLY A 108 0.76 -21.16 22.73
N GLN A 109 0.68 -19.95 22.17
CA GLN A 109 0.58 -19.71 20.73
C GLN A 109 1.77 -18.92 20.19
N ILE A 110 2.10 -19.13 18.92
CA ILE A 110 3.10 -18.33 18.21
C ILE A 110 2.51 -16.94 17.97
N TRP A 111 3.29 -15.91 18.28
CA TRP A 111 2.95 -14.52 18.01
C TRP A 111 4.04 -13.90 17.16
N LEU A 112 3.73 -13.48 15.94
CA LEU A 112 4.68 -12.94 14.99
C LEU A 112 4.60 -11.42 14.96
N THR A 113 5.75 -10.75 15.02
CA THR A 113 5.82 -9.30 14.85
C THR A 113 5.85 -8.88 13.38
N LEU A 114 6.22 -9.80 12.51
CA LEU A 114 6.29 -9.62 11.07
C LEU A 114 5.79 -10.90 10.42
N TYR A 115 4.79 -10.78 9.57
CA TYR A 115 4.21 -11.91 8.85
C TYR A 115 3.75 -11.47 7.47
N ALA A 116 4.09 -12.21 6.44
CA ALA A 116 3.63 -11.96 5.09
C ALA A 116 3.21 -13.28 4.44
N GLY A 117 2.39 -13.18 3.41
CA GLY A 117 1.94 -14.36 2.69
C GLY A 117 1.03 -14.00 1.53
N THR A 118 0.62 -15.00 0.78
CA THR A 118 -0.25 -14.82 -0.37
C THR A 118 -1.72 -15.00 0.01
N VAL A 119 -2.55 -14.02 -0.35
CA VAL A 119 -4.00 -14.07 -0.12
C VAL A 119 -4.60 -15.26 -0.88
N GLY A 120 -5.32 -16.12 -0.13
CA GLY A 120 -5.93 -17.34 -0.63
C GLY A 120 -5.14 -18.62 -0.34
N ALA A 121 -3.96 -18.52 0.27
CA ALA A 121 -3.23 -19.66 0.82
C ALA A 121 -3.78 -20.08 2.20
N VAL A 122 -3.38 -21.26 2.67
CA VAL A 122 -3.88 -21.90 3.93
C VAL A 122 -3.78 -20.98 5.15
N ASN A 123 -2.72 -20.18 5.24
CA ASN A 123 -2.43 -19.33 6.39
C ASN A 123 -2.79 -17.85 6.16
N THR A 124 -3.75 -17.57 5.28
CA THR A 124 -4.27 -16.21 5.07
C THR A 124 -4.96 -15.72 6.35
N PRO A 125 -4.63 -14.52 6.88
CA PRO A 125 -5.26 -13.98 8.06
C PRO A 125 -6.79 -13.89 7.94
N ALA A 126 -7.50 -14.29 8.99
CA ALA A 126 -8.96 -14.39 8.99
C ALA A 126 -9.69 -13.07 8.68
N CYS A 127 -9.05 -11.93 8.94
CA CYS A 127 -9.60 -10.61 8.70
C CYS A 127 -9.65 -10.21 7.20
N LEU A 128 -8.97 -10.94 6.31
CA LEU A 128 -8.83 -10.61 4.88
C LEU A 128 -9.96 -11.20 4.01
N THR A 129 -11.18 -10.70 4.21
CA THR A 129 -12.38 -11.22 3.53
C THR A 129 -12.58 -10.70 2.11
N ASN A 130 -12.09 -9.49 1.79
CA ASN A 130 -12.27 -8.82 0.50
C ASN A 130 -10.96 -8.56 -0.26
N ALA A 131 -9.89 -9.23 0.13
CA ALA A 131 -8.57 -9.08 -0.47
C ALA A 131 -8.49 -9.73 -1.86
N VAL A 132 -7.70 -9.13 -2.76
CA VAL A 132 -7.42 -9.69 -4.08
C VAL A 132 -6.56 -10.94 -3.92
N LYS A 133 -7.11 -12.09 -4.34
CA LYS A 133 -6.40 -13.37 -4.34
C LYS A 133 -5.10 -13.27 -5.14
N GLN A 134 -4.11 -14.07 -4.75
CA GLN A 134 -2.76 -14.08 -5.31
C GLN A 134 -1.95 -12.80 -5.06
N SER A 135 -2.52 -11.67 -4.63
CA SER A 135 -1.68 -10.59 -4.08
C SER A 135 -1.17 -11.02 -2.70
N ASP A 136 0.00 -10.54 -2.33
CA ASP A 136 0.52 -10.76 -0.99
C ASP A 136 -0.04 -9.72 0.00
N PHE A 137 -0.03 -10.08 1.27
CA PHE A 137 -0.28 -9.20 2.41
C PHE A 137 0.98 -9.07 3.25
N ILE A 138 1.10 -7.96 3.99
CA ILE A 138 2.20 -7.71 4.93
C ILE A 138 1.59 -7.26 6.25
N GLN A 139 1.86 -7.98 7.32
CA GLN A 139 1.43 -7.69 8.68
C GLN A 139 2.66 -7.36 9.53
N VAL A 140 2.61 -6.21 10.20
CA VAL A 140 3.70 -5.69 11.03
C VAL A 140 3.15 -5.24 12.38
N LYS A 141 3.87 -5.60 13.44
CA LYS A 141 3.61 -5.22 14.82
C LYS A 141 4.90 -4.67 15.39
N HIS A 142 4.85 -3.44 15.90
CA HIS A 142 6.01 -2.77 16.47
C HIS A 142 5.57 -1.64 17.39
N LEU A 143 6.53 -1.03 18.08
CA LEU A 143 6.31 0.18 18.85
C LEU A 143 6.60 1.41 18.00
N ALA A 144 5.94 2.53 18.28
CA ALA A 144 6.36 3.82 17.75
C ALA A 144 7.57 4.33 18.58
N GLY A 145 8.58 4.90 17.91
CA GLY A 145 9.85 5.34 18.52
C GLY A 145 9.78 6.59 19.42
N ASP A 146 8.59 7.01 19.84
CA ASP A 146 8.38 8.20 20.67
C ASP A 146 7.66 7.79 21.98
N PRO A 147 8.38 7.68 23.11
CA PRO A 147 7.79 7.25 24.37
C PRO A 147 6.93 8.36 24.97
N LEU A 148 5.76 7.99 25.48
CA LEU A 148 4.82 8.90 26.10
C LEU A 148 4.83 8.80 27.62
N ARG A 149 4.40 9.89 28.26
CA ARG A 149 4.05 9.90 29.69
C ARG A 149 2.58 9.50 29.88
N LEU A 150 2.23 9.20 31.14
CA LEU A 150 0.88 8.78 31.51
C LEU A 150 -0.20 9.81 31.10
N ALA A 151 0.09 11.11 31.20
CA ALA A 151 -0.84 12.18 30.85
C ALA A 151 -1.14 12.25 29.34
N ASP A 152 -0.25 11.73 28.49
CA ASP A 152 -0.36 11.80 27.03
C ASP A 152 -1.06 10.57 26.42
N LEU A 153 -1.49 9.62 27.26
CA LEU A 153 -2.19 8.44 26.79
C LEU A 153 -3.57 8.81 26.25
N ARG A 154 -3.84 8.36 25.03
CA ARG A 154 -5.08 8.58 24.31
C ARG A 154 -5.94 7.34 24.40
N THR A 155 -7.25 7.55 24.48
CA THR A 155 -8.25 6.48 24.65
C THR A 155 -8.47 5.62 23.41
N ASN A 156 -7.92 6.01 22.26
CA ASN A 156 -8.15 5.39 20.96
C ASN A 156 -7.06 4.41 20.50
N ARG A 157 -6.12 4.05 21.37
CA ARG A 157 -5.01 3.16 21.02
C ARG A 157 -4.53 2.33 22.21
N SER A 158 -3.67 1.37 21.90
CA SER A 158 -2.99 0.52 22.86
C SER A 158 -1.52 0.92 22.98
N TYR A 159 -0.91 0.56 24.09
CA TYR A 159 0.48 0.89 24.40
C TYR A 159 1.19 -0.32 25.00
N LEU A 160 2.51 -0.30 24.95
CA LEU A 160 3.36 -1.14 25.77
C LEU A 160 3.91 -0.30 26.93
N GLN A 161 3.56 -0.67 28.15
CA GLN A 161 4.21 -0.14 29.35
C GLN A 161 5.51 -0.90 29.56
N GLN A 162 6.62 -0.17 29.65
CA GLN A 162 7.93 -0.73 29.98
C GLN A 162 8.25 -0.48 31.46
N SER A 163 8.55 -1.57 32.18
CA SER A 163 9.04 -1.54 33.55
C SER A 163 10.34 -2.36 33.62
N GLY A 164 11.48 -1.66 33.60
CA GLY A 164 12.79 -2.28 33.43
C GLY A 164 12.87 -3.12 32.15
N LEU A 165 13.27 -4.38 32.29
CA LEU A 165 13.37 -5.37 31.22
C LEU A 165 12.07 -6.19 31.04
N SER A 166 10.92 -5.59 31.31
CA SER A 166 9.62 -6.24 31.12
C SER A 166 8.62 -5.31 30.45
N GLY A 167 7.88 -5.86 29.49
CA GLY A 167 6.81 -5.18 28.78
C GLY A 167 5.45 -5.78 29.12
N ARG A 168 4.44 -4.94 29.30
CA ARG A 168 3.03 -5.38 29.32
C ARG A 168 2.19 -4.47 28.44
N PHE A 169 1.24 -5.04 27.71
CA PHE A 169 0.28 -4.26 26.93
C PHE A 169 -0.75 -3.59 27.86
N ILE A 170 -1.02 -2.32 27.61
CA ILE A 170 -1.98 -1.51 28.37
C ILE A 170 -2.82 -0.63 27.45
N ARG A 171 -3.89 -0.10 28.01
CA ARG A 171 -4.74 0.97 27.47
C ARG A 171 -4.84 2.09 28.51
N SER A 172 -5.26 3.27 28.07
CA SER A 172 -5.58 4.36 28.99
C SER A 172 -6.67 3.91 29.98
N GLY A 173 -6.45 4.12 31.28
CA GLY A 173 -7.40 3.76 32.33
C GLY A 173 -7.32 2.32 32.84
N ASP A 174 -6.40 1.49 32.32
CA ASP A 174 -6.10 0.20 32.94
C ASP A 174 -5.52 0.39 34.36
N ALA A 175 -5.65 -0.62 35.22
CA ALA A 175 -5.08 -0.58 36.57
C ALA A 175 -3.55 -0.67 36.56
N GLY A 176 -2.91 -0.07 37.58
CA GLY A 176 -1.46 -0.14 37.79
C GLY A 176 -0.63 0.73 36.85
N LEU A 177 -1.25 1.73 36.20
CA LEU A 177 -0.52 2.76 35.47
C LEU A 177 0.16 3.72 36.45
N ASN A 178 1.40 4.11 36.16
CA ASN A 178 2.21 4.99 37.00
C ASN A 178 3.02 5.97 36.11
N ALA A 179 3.22 7.21 36.57
CA ALA A 179 3.99 8.24 35.87
C ALA A 179 5.51 7.93 35.75
N GLN A 180 6.01 6.98 36.54
CA GLN A 180 7.42 6.53 36.53
C GLN A 180 7.75 5.62 35.34
N PHE A 181 6.75 5.06 34.66
CA PHE A 181 6.94 4.18 33.51
C PHE A 181 6.91 4.93 32.18
N TRP A 182 7.56 4.35 31.18
CA TRP A 182 7.47 4.77 29.79
C TRP A 182 6.39 3.97 29.07
N TYR A 183 5.63 4.67 28.23
CA TYR A 183 4.56 4.08 27.44
C TYR A 183 4.84 4.23 25.96
N TRP A 184 4.98 3.13 25.26
CA TRP A 184 5.27 3.12 23.84
C TRP A 184 3.99 2.86 23.05
N PRO A 185 3.59 3.73 22.11
CA PRO A 185 2.41 3.47 21.28
C PRO A 185 2.58 2.16 20.52
N TYR A 186 1.66 1.24 20.72
CA TYR A 186 1.69 -0.06 20.03
C TYR A 186 0.99 0.05 18.67
N ARG A 187 1.67 -0.40 17.62
CA ARG A 187 1.16 -0.44 16.25
C ARG A 187 1.04 -1.89 15.81
N HIS A 188 -0.14 -2.24 15.33
CA HIS A 188 -0.38 -3.46 14.58
C HIS A 188 -1.11 -3.07 13.30
N GLU A 189 -0.45 -3.26 12.18
CA GLU A 189 -0.93 -2.89 10.86
C GLU A 189 -0.82 -4.06 9.89
N LEU A 190 -1.78 -4.17 8.98
CA LEU A 190 -1.77 -5.14 7.90
C LEU A 190 -2.12 -4.46 6.59
N TYR A 191 -1.24 -4.61 5.60
CA TYR A 191 -1.34 -4.05 4.27
C TYR A 191 -1.75 -5.15 3.26
N TYR A 192 -2.74 -4.87 2.43
CA TYR A 192 -3.23 -5.80 1.41
C TYR A 192 -3.88 -5.06 0.24
N VAL A 193 -4.02 -5.71 -0.90
CA VAL A 193 -4.72 -5.15 -2.06
C VAL A 193 -6.19 -5.56 -2.04
N ALA A 194 -7.09 -4.60 -2.24
CA ALA A 194 -8.51 -4.85 -2.51
C ALA A 194 -8.96 -4.09 -3.76
N LYS A 195 -10.17 -4.38 -4.23
CA LYS A 195 -10.83 -3.57 -5.26
C LYS A 195 -11.89 -2.68 -4.60
N GLN A 196 -11.90 -1.40 -4.94
CA GLN A 196 -12.93 -0.45 -4.54
C GLN A 196 -13.66 0.10 -5.77
N THR A 197 -14.90 0.52 -5.58
CA THR A 197 -15.68 1.19 -6.62
C THR A 197 -15.53 2.69 -6.46
N LEU A 198 -14.81 3.35 -7.38
CA LEU A 198 -14.70 4.80 -7.46
C LEU A 198 -15.35 5.28 -8.76
N ALA A 199 -16.33 6.19 -8.66
CA ALA A 199 -17.07 6.72 -9.81
C ALA A 199 -17.61 5.65 -10.78
N GLY A 200 -18.10 4.53 -10.23
CA GLY A 200 -18.63 3.41 -11.02
C GLY A 200 -17.58 2.48 -11.64
N GLN A 201 -16.29 2.73 -11.42
CA GLN A 201 -15.19 1.89 -11.91
C GLN A 201 -14.52 1.10 -10.78
N SER A 202 -14.09 -0.12 -11.09
CA SER A 202 -13.34 -0.96 -10.15
C SER A 202 -11.85 -0.61 -10.20
N VAL A 203 -11.38 0.00 -9.12
CA VAL A 203 -10.00 0.46 -8.94
C VAL A 203 -9.30 -0.43 -7.91
N PRO A 204 -8.09 -0.92 -8.18
CA PRO A 204 -7.31 -1.62 -7.17
C PRO A 204 -6.70 -0.61 -6.19
N VAL A 205 -6.74 -0.92 -4.91
CA VAL A 205 -6.37 -0.01 -3.82
C VAL A 205 -5.55 -0.79 -2.80
N LEU A 206 -4.45 -0.18 -2.34
CA LEU A 206 -3.75 -0.62 -1.15
C LEU A 206 -4.59 -0.25 0.07
N MET A 207 -5.08 -1.27 0.74
CA MET A 207 -5.83 -1.17 1.97
C MET A 207 -4.90 -1.39 3.16
N ARG A 208 -5.22 -0.75 4.28
CA ARG A 208 -4.60 -1.01 5.58
C ARG A 208 -5.67 -1.37 6.60
N LYS A 209 -5.43 -2.45 7.33
CA LYS A 209 -6.06 -2.72 8.62
C LYS A 209 -5.14 -2.26 9.73
N ARG A 210 -5.69 -1.62 10.77
CA ARG A 210 -4.92 -1.14 11.92
C ARG A 210 -5.67 -1.40 13.22
N LEU A 211 -4.94 -1.89 14.22
CA LEU A 211 -5.46 -2.03 15.57
C LEU A 211 -5.75 -0.63 16.15
N VAL A 212 -7.01 -0.41 16.52
CA VAL A 212 -7.47 0.80 17.21
C VAL A 212 -8.37 0.43 18.38
N ARG A 213 -8.54 1.37 19.31
CA ARG A 213 -9.57 1.30 20.33
C ARG A 213 -10.72 2.22 19.93
N ASN A 214 -11.91 1.67 19.75
CA ASN A 214 -13.08 2.45 19.34
C ASN A 214 -13.64 3.27 20.52
N GLN A 215 -14.67 4.09 20.25
CA GLN A 215 -15.27 4.97 21.26
C GLN A 215 -15.95 4.19 22.40
N GLN A 216 -16.43 2.97 22.13
CA GLN A 216 -16.98 2.03 23.13
C GLN A 216 -15.89 1.37 23.99
N GLY A 217 -14.61 1.64 23.70
CA GLY A 217 -13.48 1.10 24.44
C GLY A 217 -13.04 -0.31 24.01
N ASN A 218 -13.64 -0.86 22.97
CA ASN A 218 -13.29 -2.16 22.39
C ASN A 218 -12.13 -2.02 21.41
N LEU A 219 -11.28 -3.03 21.35
CA LEU A 219 -10.23 -3.12 20.35
C LEU A 219 -10.77 -3.72 19.07
N THR A 220 -10.42 -3.12 17.93
CA THR A 220 -10.91 -3.53 16.62
C THR A 220 -9.85 -3.29 15.55
N MET A 221 -9.90 -4.07 14.47
CA MET A 221 -9.11 -3.83 13.26
C MET A 221 -9.86 -2.88 12.31
N ASP A 222 -9.57 -1.59 12.45
CA ASP A 222 -10.11 -0.55 11.57
C ASP A 222 -9.51 -0.67 10.16
N THR A 223 -10.31 -0.43 9.12
CA THR A 223 -9.92 -0.63 7.73
C THR A 223 -9.99 0.69 6.96
N ALA A 224 -8.90 1.07 6.29
CA ALA A 224 -8.81 2.29 5.51
C ALA A 224 -8.13 2.07 4.15
N ALA A 225 -8.55 2.82 3.13
CA ALA A 225 -7.82 2.95 1.88
C ALA A 225 -6.57 3.81 2.10
N VAL A 226 -5.43 3.41 1.51
CA VAL A 226 -4.15 4.11 1.68
C VAL A 226 -3.65 4.68 0.36
N LEU A 227 -3.63 3.89 -0.70
CA LEU A 227 -3.18 4.33 -2.04
C LEU A 227 -4.03 3.68 -3.13
N ASP A 228 -4.53 4.51 -4.04
CA ASP A 228 -5.20 4.03 -5.25
C ASP A 228 -4.18 3.54 -6.28
N GLY A 229 -4.60 2.63 -7.15
CA GLY A 229 -3.79 2.14 -8.25
C GLY A 229 -2.78 1.05 -7.87
N VAL A 230 -2.75 0.56 -6.64
CA VAL A 230 -1.90 -0.58 -6.26
C VAL A 230 -2.60 -1.88 -6.64
N GLU A 231 -2.18 -2.51 -7.74
CA GLU A 231 -2.83 -3.69 -8.32
C GLU A 231 -2.36 -5.02 -7.74
N MET A 232 -1.09 -5.11 -7.36
CA MET A 232 -0.53 -6.30 -6.75
C MET A 232 0.66 -5.94 -5.87
N ILE A 233 0.79 -6.66 -4.77
CA ILE A 233 2.00 -6.71 -3.95
C ILE A 233 2.53 -8.13 -4.02
N ALA A 234 3.85 -8.28 -4.15
CA ALA A 234 4.54 -9.54 -3.95
C ALA A 234 5.70 -9.35 -2.97
N VAL A 235 5.95 -10.35 -2.14
CA VAL A 235 6.94 -10.30 -1.06
C VAL A 235 7.81 -11.53 -1.11
N GLU A 236 9.12 -11.31 -1.03
CA GLU A 236 10.10 -12.36 -0.81
C GLU A 236 10.83 -12.10 0.51
N ILE A 237 11.07 -13.19 1.23
CA ILE A 237 11.73 -13.20 2.53
C ILE A 237 13.18 -13.63 2.32
N GLY A 238 14.09 -12.75 2.75
CA GLY A 238 15.53 -12.95 2.78
C GLY A 238 15.94 -13.70 4.03
N LEU A 239 16.44 -14.92 3.83
CA LEU A 239 16.94 -15.79 4.86
C LEU A 239 18.46 -15.70 4.95
N ASP A 240 18.92 -15.56 6.19
CA ASP A 240 20.31 -15.60 6.65
C ASP A 240 20.62 -17.04 7.09
N LEU A 241 21.39 -17.74 6.27
CA LEU A 241 21.65 -19.17 6.43
C LEU A 241 22.97 -19.44 7.16
N ASP A 242 23.90 -18.49 7.19
CA ASP A 242 25.20 -18.60 7.85
C ASP A 242 25.36 -17.69 9.07
N ALA A 243 24.32 -16.93 9.42
CA ALA A 243 24.22 -16.05 10.58
C ALA A 243 25.20 -14.86 10.57
N ASP A 244 25.59 -14.39 9.38
CA ASP A 244 26.45 -13.22 9.23
C ASP A 244 25.67 -11.88 9.23
N GLY A 245 24.33 -11.95 9.26
CA GLY A 245 23.42 -10.80 9.26
C GLY A 245 23.07 -10.27 7.87
N GLN A 246 23.50 -10.93 6.80
CA GLN A 246 23.03 -10.73 5.43
C GLN A 246 21.99 -11.79 5.07
N ALA A 247 21.41 -11.69 3.87
CA ALA A 247 20.46 -12.68 3.39
C ALA A 247 21.00 -13.29 2.09
N GLU A 248 21.17 -14.61 2.08
CA GLU A 248 21.75 -15.35 0.97
C GLU A 248 20.64 -15.88 0.06
N GLN A 249 19.49 -16.22 0.64
CA GLN A 249 18.37 -16.82 -0.07
C GLN A 249 17.12 -15.95 0.03
N PHE A 250 16.43 -15.77 -1.09
CA PHE A 250 15.14 -15.07 -1.14
C PHE A 250 14.07 -16.00 -1.66
N ILE A 251 13.05 -16.25 -0.84
CA ILE A 251 11.92 -17.12 -1.18
C ILE A 251 10.59 -16.36 -1.07
N PRO A 252 9.60 -16.65 -1.92
CA PRO A 252 8.27 -16.06 -1.79
C PRO A 252 7.68 -16.28 -0.40
N ALA A 253 7.00 -15.27 0.15
CA ALA A 253 6.44 -15.34 1.50
C ALA A 253 5.49 -16.53 1.71
N SER A 254 4.79 -16.98 0.66
CA SER A 254 3.93 -18.17 0.69
C SER A 254 4.68 -19.51 0.77
N GLN A 255 5.98 -19.53 0.46
CA GLN A 255 6.83 -20.72 0.57
C GLN A 255 7.55 -20.81 1.93
N VAL A 256 7.50 -19.76 2.76
CA VAL A 256 8.05 -19.80 4.11
C VAL A 256 7.12 -20.64 4.99
N ALA A 257 7.63 -21.77 5.50
CA ALA A 257 6.88 -22.63 6.39
C ALA A 257 6.45 -21.87 7.67
N GLY A 258 5.23 -22.14 8.16
CA GLY A 258 4.67 -21.47 9.34
C GLY A 258 5.60 -21.49 10.56
N ALA A 259 6.25 -22.62 10.82
CA ALA A 259 7.20 -22.77 11.92
C ALA A 259 8.47 -21.89 11.75
N ASN A 260 8.91 -21.66 10.51
CA ASN A 260 10.12 -20.89 10.21
C ASN A 260 9.91 -19.39 10.45
N TRP A 261 8.67 -18.90 10.37
CA TRP A 261 8.36 -17.52 10.79
C TRP A 261 8.67 -17.28 12.28
N GLY A 262 8.60 -18.32 13.12
CA GLY A 262 9.00 -18.26 14.52
C GLY A 262 10.53 -18.22 14.71
N GLN A 263 11.31 -18.66 13.73
CA GLN A 263 12.78 -18.64 13.74
C GLN A 263 13.32 -17.27 13.30
N ARG A 264 12.91 -16.21 14.00
CA ARG A 264 13.09 -14.81 13.58
C ARG A 264 14.54 -14.39 13.33
N GLN A 265 15.50 -15.07 13.94
CA GLN A 265 16.93 -14.79 13.77
C GLN A 265 17.43 -15.06 12.34
N THR A 266 16.70 -15.87 11.56
CA THR A 266 17.08 -16.15 10.17
C THR A 266 16.46 -15.16 9.19
N ILE A 267 15.46 -14.35 9.58
CA ILE A 267 14.81 -13.39 8.68
C ILE A 267 15.51 -12.04 8.83
N ARG A 268 16.33 -11.67 7.84
CA ARG A 268 17.12 -10.41 7.87
C ARG A 268 16.64 -9.37 6.90
N GLN A 269 15.93 -9.77 5.84
CA GLN A 269 15.61 -8.87 4.75
C GLN A 269 14.24 -9.19 4.17
N ILE A 270 13.52 -8.16 3.75
CA ILE A 270 12.30 -8.28 2.97
C ILE A 270 12.52 -7.61 1.62
N ARG A 271 12.26 -8.32 0.53
CA ARG A 271 12.09 -7.72 -0.79
C ARG A 271 10.61 -7.60 -1.06
N TYR A 272 10.20 -6.43 -1.53
CA TYR A 272 8.83 -6.21 -1.95
C TYR A 272 8.78 -5.69 -3.37
N PHE A 273 7.72 -6.07 -4.06
CA PHE A 273 7.40 -5.67 -5.41
C PHE A 273 5.98 -5.10 -5.40
N VAL A 274 5.80 -3.89 -5.89
CA VAL A 274 4.49 -3.24 -5.97
C VAL A 274 4.20 -2.93 -7.43
N LEU A 275 3.17 -3.58 -7.96
CA LEU A 275 2.67 -3.32 -9.30
C LEU A 275 1.58 -2.24 -9.23
N LEU A 276 1.87 -1.09 -9.81
CA LEU A 276 0.94 0.02 -9.92
C LEU A 276 0.24 -0.01 -11.27
N ARG A 277 -1.01 0.44 -11.29
CA ARG A 277 -1.87 0.54 -12.46
C ARG A 277 -2.49 1.93 -12.51
N ALA A 278 -2.51 2.54 -13.69
CA ALA A 278 -3.25 3.77 -13.92
C ALA A 278 -4.74 3.58 -13.59
N LEU A 279 -5.39 4.64 -13.10
CA LEU A 279 -6.79 4.58 -12.70
C LEU A 279 -7.72 4.54 -13.92
N GLN A 280 -7.33 5.24 -14.98
CA GLN A 280 -8.12 5.37 -16.20
C GLN A 280 -7.54 4.50 -17.31
N ALA A 281 -8.44 3.95 -18.14
CA ALA A 281 -8.05 3.26 -19.35
C ALA A 281 -7.53 4.27 -20.39
N GLU A 282 -6.51 3.89 -21.14
CA GLU A 282 -6.00 4.69 -22.25
C GLU A 282 -6.50 4.15 -23.59
N THR A 283 -7.18 5.01 -24.34
CA THR A 283 -7.68 4.69 -25.68
C THR A 283 -6.52 4.37 -26.62
N GLY A 284 -6.61 3.24 -27.33
CA GLY A 284 -5.58 2.79 -28.27
C GLY A 284 -4.38 2.09 -27.64
N TYR A 285 -4.23 2.12 -26.31
CA TYR A 285 -3.17 1.39 -25.61
C TYR A 285 -3.59 -0.05 -25.27
N ARG A 286 -2.64 -0.98 -25.36
CA ARG A 286 -2.81 -2.38 -24.98
C ARG A 286 -1.54 -2.85 -24.27
N ASN A 287 -1.70 -3.32 -23.03
CA ASN A 287 -0.59 -3.77 -22.21
C ASN A 287 -0.44 -5.30 -22.32
N HIS A 288 0.56 -5.75 -23.06
CA HIS A 288 0.93 -7.17 -23.18
C HIS A 288 2.21 -7.52 -22.42
N LEU A 289 2.69 -6.61 -21.57
CA LEU A 289 3.94 -6.79 -20.85
C LEU A 289 3.80 -7.84 -19.75
N VAL A 290 4.91 -8.53 -19.48
CA VAL A 290 5.08 -9.42 -18.34
C VAL A 290 5.95 -8.70 -17.31
N TYR A 291 5.44 -8.57 -16.09
CA TYR A 291 6.12 -7.92 -14.98
C TYR A 291 6.69 -8.99 -14.05
N GLN A 292 7.99 -8.92 -13.79
CA GLN A 292 8.70 -9.87 -12.93
C GLN A 292 8.66 -9.40 -11.47
N LEU A 293 7.98 -10.15 -10.62
CA LEU A 293 7.74 -9.88 -9.20
C LEU A 293 8.57 -10.86 -8.36
N GLY A 294 9.90 -10.78 -8.50
CA GLY A 294 10.81 -11.78 -7.96
C GLY A 294 10.69 -13.11 -8.71
N GLN A 295 10.44 -14.19 -7.99
CA GLN A 295 10.15 -15.51 -8.57
C GLN A 295 8.75 -15.64 -9.20
N ARG A 296 7.88 -14.64 -9.01
CA ARG A 296 6.53 -14.62 -9.59
C ARG A 296 6.49 -13.74 -10.82
N GLN A 297 5.50 -13.97 -11.69
CA GLN A 297 5.23 -13.12 -12.84
C GLN A 297 3.78 -12.66 -12.86
N PHE A 298 3.56 -11.44 -13.33
CA PHE A 298 2.23 -10.91 -13.65
C PHE A 298 2.17 -10.60 -15.15
N GLN A 299 1.21 -11.21 -15.85
CA GLN A 299 0.99 -10.95 -17.27
C GLN A 299 -0.18 -10.00 -17.45
N ALA A 300 0.09 -8.81 -18.01
CA ALA A 300 -0.98 -7.93 -18.47
C ALA A 300 -1.62 -8.56 -19.72
N ARG A 301 -2.91 -8.88 -19.63
CA ARG A 301 -3.64 -9.65 -20.65
C ARG A 301 -4.20 -8.76 -21.77
N GLY A 302 -3.43 -7.78 -22.22
CA GLY A 302 -3.84 -6.84 -23.26
C GLY A 302 -4.86 -5.80 -22.81
N ASP A 303 -4.93 -5.50 -21.51
CA ASP A 303 -5.87 -4.48 -21.02
C ASP A 303 -5.35 -3.05 -21.32
N PRO A 304 -6.20 -2.02 -21.27
CA PRO A 304 -5.85 -0.67 -21.67
C PRO A 304 -5.20 0.15 -20.55
N TYR A 305 -4.55 -0.47 -19.57
CA TYR A 305 -4.01 0.24 -18.41
C TYR A 305 -2.48 0.26 -18.40
N ARG A 306 -1.88 1.45 -18.31
CA ARG A 306 -0.45 1.59 -18.04
C ARG A 306 -0.14 1.08 -16.64
N ARG A 307 1.04 0.49 -16.49
CA ARG A 307 1.54 -0.01 -15.21
C ARG A 307 2.97 0.42 -14.98
N LEU A 308 3.32 0.52 -13.71
CA LEU A 308 4.68 0.76 -13.25
C LEU A 308 4.96 -0.26 -12.16
N LEU A 309 6.01 -1.05 -12.33
CA LEU A 309 6.51 -1.94 -11.30
C LEU A 309 7.61 -1.22 -10.52
N ILE A 310 7.50 -1.21 -9.19
CA ILE A 310 8.60 -0.86 -8.31
C ILE A 310 9.02 -2.06 -7.48
N SER A 311 10.31 -2.12 -7.16
CA SER A 311 10.88 -3.11 -6.26
C SER A 311 11.87 -2.45 -5.33
N SER A 312 11.90 -2.90 -4.09
CA SER A 312 12.91 -2.47 -3.12
C SER A 312 13.17 -3.59 -2.13
N SER A 313 14.19 -3.39 -1.29
CA SER A 313 14.49 -4.28 -0.20
C SER A 313 14.81 -3.53 1.08
N VAL A 314 14.38 -4.10 2.20
CA VAL A 314 14.51 -3.51 3.54
C VAL A 314 15.14 -4.54 4.45
N LYS A 315 16.23 -4.15 5.12
CA LYS A 315 16.74 -4.93 6.25
C LYS A 315 15.77 -4.81 7.40
N VAL A 316 15.39 -5.94 7.96
CA VAL A 316 14.52 -6.01 9.14
C VAL A 316 15.36 -6.45 10.31
N ALA A 317 15.30 -5.70 11.41
CA ALA A 317 15.94 -6.12 12.65
C ALA A 317 15.14 -7.30 13.22
N PRO A 318 15.80 -8.38 13.66
CA PRO A 318 15.10 -9.40 14.43
C PRO A 318 14.52 -8.71 15.68
N ALA A 319 13.29 -9.03 16.02
CA ALA A 319 12.83 -8.76 17.37
C ALA A 319 13.52 -9.80 18.27
N GLU A 320 14.55 -9.35 19.00
CA GLU A 320 15.34 -10.17 19.95
C GLU A 320 14.50 -10.77 21.07
#